data_AF-A0A3D9BRZ4-F1
#
_entry.id   AF-A0A3D9BRZ4-F1
#
_cell.length_a   1.000
_cell.length_b   1.000
_cell.length_c   1.000
_cell.angle_alpha   90.00
_cell.angle_beta   90.00
_cell.angle_gamma   90.00
#
_symmetry.space_group_name_H-M   'P 1'
#
loop_
_entity.id
_entity.type
_entity.pdbx_description
1 polymer ?
#
loop_
_entity_poly.entity_id
_entity_poly.type
_entity_poly.pdbx_seq_one_letter_code
_entity_poly.pdbx_strand_id
1 'polypeptide(L)'
;MTMAQNPQFSIFCQNCLKNHKSGIWGDLDIEDKESNDFALENNERILSAYKFPPEIKIKNEVKIWIVTEHDRSVTTILFPSEY
;
A
#
# COMPACT_ATOMS: atom_id res chain seq x y z
N MET A 1 -10.81 -14.16 14.92
CA MET A 1 -9.73 -13.17 15.11
C MET A 1 -9.80 -12.24 13.91
N THR A 2 -10.13 -10.97 14.11
CA THR A 2 -10.26 -10.02 12.99
C THR A 2 -8.86 -9.71 12.42
N MET A 3 -8.75 -9.24 11.19
CA MET A 3 -7.46 -8.89 10.58
C MET A 3 -6.67 -7.88 11.42
N ALA A 4 -7.37 -6.96 12.11
CA ALA A 4 -6.78 -6.02 13.05
C ALA A 4 -6.14 -6.66 14.31
N GLN A 5 -6.51 -7.90 14.63
CA GLN A 5 -6.00 -8.64 15.79
C GLN A 5 -4.83 -9.57 15.44
N ASN A 6 -4.43 -9.67 14.17
CA ASN A 6 -3.24 -10.42 13.78
C ASN A 6 -2.01 -9.51 13.92
N PRO A 7 -1.12 -9.72 14.92
CA PRO A 7 0.00 -8.82 15.17
C PRO A 7 0.97 -8.75 13.99
N GLN A 8 1.15 -9.85 13.27
CA GLN A 8 2.04 -9.90 12.13
C GLN A 8 1.51 -9.08 10.95
N PHE A 9 0.19 -9.15 10.69
CA PHE A 9 -0.42 -8.32 9.67
C PHE A 9 -0.34 -6.82 10.02
N SER A 10 -0.57 -6.47 11.29
CA SER A 10 -0.43 -5.08 11.75
C SER A 10 1.00 -4.55 11.56
N ILE A 11 2.01 -5.32 11.95
CA ILE A 11 3.43 -4.96 11.75
C ILE A 11 3.75 -4.80 10.27
N PHE A 12 3.26 -5.72 9.43
CA PHE A 12 3.41 -5.64 7.98
C PHE A 12 2.81 -4.34 7.42
N CYS A 13 1.55 -4.03 7.74
CA CYS A 13 0.91 -2.78 7.30
C CYS A 13 1.66 -1.52 7.76
N GLN A 14 2.15 -1.49 9.00
CA GLN A 14 2.94 -0.37 9.51
C GLN A 14 4.25 -0.17 8.73
N ASN A 15 4.93 -1.26 8.36
CA ASN A 15 6.15 -1.19 7.55
C ASN A 15 5.84 -0.72 6.12
N CYS A 16 4.77 -1.23 5.52
CA CYS A 16 4.32 -0.79 4.20
C CYS A 16 3.95 0.70 4.18
N LEU A 17 3.32 1.23 5.23
CA LEU A 17 3.04 2.66 5.36
C LEU A 17 4.33 3.50 5.46
N LYS A 18 5.34 3.04 6.21
CA LYS A 18 6.65 3.71 6.28
C LYS A 18 7.31 3.75 4.90
N ASN A 19 7.29 2.63 4.18
CA ASN A 19 7.83 2.54 2.83
C ASN A 19 7.11 3.49 1.86
N HIS A 20 5.78 3.53 1.90
CA HIS A 20 4.97 4.47 1.10
C HIS A 20 5.36 5.92 1.41
N LYS A 21 5.48 6.29 2.68
CA LYS A 21 5.94 7.64 3.05
C LYS A 21 7.36 7.96 2.55
N SER A 22 8.22 6.94 2.44
CA SER A 22 9.62 7.08 2.03
C SER A 22 9.87 6.96 0.53
N GLY A 23 8.83 6.85 -0.31
CA GLY A 23 9.03 6.70 -1.76
C GLY A 23 9.36 5.28 -2.21
N ILE A 24 9.23 4.29 -1.33
CA ILE A 24 9.48 2.88 -1.66
C ILE A 24 8.15 2.28 -2.10
N TRP A 25 7.86 2.30 -3.40
CA TRP A 25 6.53 2.01 -3.94
C TRP A 25 6.13 0.52 -4.01
N GLY A 26 7.08 -0.38 -3.72
CA GLY A 26 6.86 -1.82 -3.64
C GLY A 26 6.65 -2.49 -5.00
N ASP A 27 5.67 -3.39 -5.07
CA ASP A 27 5.30 -4.26 -6.19
C ASP A 27 4.49 -3.54 -7.29
N LEU A 28 4.99 -2.37 -7.70
CA LEU A 28 4.51 -1.64 -8.89
C LEU A 28 5.49 -1.82 -10.05
N ASP A 29 4.99 -1.71 -11.28
CA ASP A 29 5.84 -1.62 -12.47
C ASP A 29 6.56 -0.26 -12.54
N ILE A 30 7.35 -0.03 -13.58
CA ILE A 30 8.19 1.17 -13.67
C ILE A 30 7.30 2.38 -13.96
N GLU A 31 6.32 2.21 -14.83
CA GLU A 31 5.38 3.23 -15.25
C GLU A 31 4.54 3.77 -14.09
N ASP A 32 4.03 2.89 -13.22
CA ASP A 32 3.28 3.28 -12.02
C ASP A 32 4.19 3.99 -10.99
N LYS A 33 5.47 3.60 -10.91
CA LYS A 33 6.45 4.27 -10.03
C LYS A 33 6.77 5.68 -10.52
N GLU A 34 6.99 5.85 -11.81
CA GLU A 34 7.19 7.15 -12.44
C GLU A 34 5.94 8.03 -12.29
N SER A 35 4.75 7.43 -12.37
CA SER A 35 3.48 8.13 -12.12
C SER A 35 3.40 8.67 -10.69
N ASN A 36 3.91 7.95 -9.69
CA ASN A 36 4.01 8.48 -8.33
C ASN A 36 4.95 9.67 -8.22
N ASP A 37 6.10 9.63 -8.92
CA ASP A 37 7.06 10.73 -8.90
C ASP A 37 6.45 11.99 -9.51
N PHE A 38 5.73 11.85 -10.62
CA PHE A 38 4.91 12.94 -11.17
C PHE A 38 3.83 13.40 -10.17
N ALA A 39 3.16 12.47 -9.49
CA ALA A 39 2.10 12.79 -8.54
C ALA A 39 2.59 13.54 -7.31
N LEU A 40 3.84 13.33 -6.88
CA LEU A 40 4.47 14.07 -5.79
C LEU A 40 4.59 15.57 -6.11
N GLU A 41 4.85 15.92 -7.37
CA GLU A 41 5.00 17.32 -7.81
C GLU A 41 3.66 17.98 -8.18
N ASN A 42 2.69 17.20 -8.65
CA ASN A 42 1.45 17.70 -9.23
C ASN A 42 0.22 17.53 -8.33
N ASN A 43 0.40 17.13 -7.07
CA ASN A 43 -0.68 16.82 -6.12
C ASN A 43 -1.70 15.82 -6.69
N GLU A 44 -1.22 14.77 -7.37
CA GLU A 44 -2.07 13.67 -7.83
C GLU A 44 -2.06 12.53 -6.82
N ARG A 45 -2.99 11.57 -6.96
CA ARG A 45 -3.07 10.40 -6.09
C ARG A 45 -1.79 9.55 -6.15
N ILE A 46 -1.30 9.11 -4.99
CA ILE A 46 -0.11 8.24 -4.87
C ILE A 46 -0.56 6.81 -4.57
N LEU A 47 0.09 5.83 -5.20
CA LEU A 47 -0.19 4.42 -5.01
C LEU A 47 1.05 3.64 -4.57
N SER A 48 0.89 2.64 -3.72
CA SER A 48 1.89 1.58 -3.52
C SER A 48 1.23 0.23 -3.37
N ALA A 49 1.95 -0.82 -3.72
CA ALA A 49 1.48 -2.19 -3.60
C ALA A 49 2.54 -3.05 -2.89
N TYR A 50 2.11 -3.95 -2.00
CA TYR A 50 3.02 -4.84 -1.29
C TYR A 50 2.45 -6.24 -1.19
N LYS A 51 3.14 -7.22 -1.77
CA LYS A 51 2.79 -8.62 -1.64
C LYS A 51 2.98 -9.11 -0.21
N PHE A 52 2.12 -10.03 0.20
CA PHE A 52 2.28 -10.67 1.50
C PHE A 52 3.53 -11.53 1.53
N PRO A 53 4.29 -11.48 2.63
CA PRO A 53 5.33 -12.47 2.87
C PRO A 53 4.66 -13.84 3.16
N PRO A 54 5.37 -14.97 2.99
CA PRO A 54 4.80 -16.32 3.03
C PRO A 54 4.03 -16.68 4.31
N GLU A 55 4.34 -15.99 5.41
CA GLU A 55 3.76 -16.19 6.73
C GLU A 55 2.37 -15.53 6.87
N ILE A 56 2.08 -14.50 6.07
CA ILE A 56 0.77 -13.83 6.05
C ILE A 56 -0.09 -14.50 4.98
N LYS A 57 -1.14 -15.20 5.43
CA LYS A 57 -2.11 -15.87 4.56
C LYS A 57 -3.49 -15.30 4.78
N ILE A 58 -3.99 -14.57 3.79
CA ILE A 58 -5.33 -14.01 3.77
C ILE A 58 -6.06 -14.65 2.59
N LYS A 59 -7.26 -15.14 2.84
CA LYS A 59 -8.02 -15.88 1.83
C LYS A 59 -8.31 -14.96 0.64
N ASN A 60 -7.99 -15.43 -0.57
CA ASN A 60 -8.17 -14.73 -1.84
C ASN A 60 -7.36 -13.44 -2.01
N GLU A 61 -6.43 -13.15 -1.09
CA GLU A 61 -5.62 -11.94 -1.15
C GLU A 61 -4.14 -12.27 -1.16
N VAL A 62 -3.38 -11.52 -1.95
CA VAL A 62 -1.94 -11.72 -2.13
C VAL A 62 -1.12 -10.48 -1.85
N LYS A 63 -1.77 -9.32 -1.72
CA LYS A 63 -1.14 -8.02 -1.47
C LYS A 63 -2.10 -7.06 -0.78
N ILE A 64 -1.56 -5.97 -0.29
CA ILE A 64 -2.31 -4.75 0.00
C ILE A 64 -1.97 -3.65 -1.01
N TRP A 65 -2.89 -2.72 -1.17
CA TRP A 65 -2.70 -1.44 -1.83
C TRP A 65 -2.70 -0.36 -0.74
N ILE A 66 -1.83 0.63 -0.90
CA ILE A 66 -1.83 1.84 -0.08
C ILE A 66 -2.03 3.02 -1.02
N VAL A 67 -3.10 3.77 -0.80
CA VAL A 67 -3.49 4.90 -1.62
C VAL A 67 -3.51 6.15 -0.76
N THR A 68 -2.82 7.19 -1.20
CA THR A 68 -2.94 8.53 -0.62
C THR A 68 -3.63 9.43 -1.62
N GLU A 69 -4.74 10.05 -1.22
CA GLU A 69 -5.53 10.92 -2.09
C GLU A 69 -4.75 12.15 -2.57
N HIS A 70 -5.18 12.73 -3.68
CA HIS A 70 -4.52 13.83 -4.39
C HIS A 70 -4.25 15.04 -3.46
N ASP A 71 -5.18 15.34 -2.57
CA ASP A 71 -5.08 16.40 -1.55
C ASP A 71 -4.34 16.00 -0.27
N ARG A 72 -3.80 14.77 -0.23
CA ARG A 72 -3.10 14.16 0.91
C ARG A 72 -3.92 14.07 2.20
N SER A 73 -5.25 14.22 2.11
CA SER A 73 -6.13 14.25 3.29
C SER A 73 -6.30 12.87 3.95
N VAL A 74 -6.21 11.81 3.15
CA VAL A 74 -6.47 10.43 3.58
C VAL A 74 -5.44 9.49 2.94
N THR A 75 -4.94 8.56 3.76
CA THR A 75 -4.19 7.39 3.29
C THR A 75 -4.96 6.13 3.70
N THR A 76 -5.34 5.34 2.71
CA THR A 76 -6.14 4.11 2.88
C THR A 76 -5.28 2.90 2.57
N ILE A 77 -5.36 1.88 3.43
CA ILE A 77 -4.87 0.53 3.13
C ILE A 77 -6.08 -0.32 2.79
N LEU A 78 -6.03 -1.01 1.66
CA LEU A 78 -7.11 -1.87 1.21
C LEU A 78 -6.57 -3.12 0.49
N PHE A 79 -7.40 -4.15 0.41
CA PHE A 79 -7.15 -5.31 -0.42
C PHE A 79 -7.57 -5.06 -1.88
N PRO A 80 -6.95 -5.76 -2.86
CA PRO A 80 -7.40 -5.75 -4.25
C PRO A 80 -8.91 -5.98 -4.44
N SER A 81 -9.56 -6.80 -3.60
CA SER A 81 -11.02 -7.05 -3.71
C SER A 81 -11.90 -5.95 -3.13
N GLU A 82 -11.33 -5.00 -2.38
CA GLU A 82 -12.04 -3.85 -1.81
C GLU A 82 -11.99 -2.61 -2.71
N TYR A 83 -11.17 -2.67 -3.77
CA TYR A 83 -11.09 -1.66 -4.82
C TYR A 83 -12.10 -1.95 -5.93
#